data_AF-A0A7K1ZSG3-F1
#
_entry.id   AF-A0A7K1ZSG3-F1
#
_cell.length_a   1.000
_cell.length_b   1.000
_cell.length_c   1.000
_cell.angle_alpha   90.00
_cell.angle_beta   90.00
_cell.angle_gamma   90.00
#
_symmetry.space_group_name_H-M   'P 1'
#
loop_
_entity.id
_entity.type
_entity.pdbx_description
1 polymer ?
#
loop_
_entity_poly.entity_id
_entity_poly.type
_entity_poly.pdbx_seq_one_letter_code
_entity_poly.pdbx_strand_id
1 'polypeptide(L)'
;VPLWHGHAKRLATKAQMNALRARYGACGGCGADMWICQGHHVRPVLRGGPTNIDNMMLVCWACHQKIHHHGWREVPDGRGLYTIAPPERIRHGPARAPDPPPGHRPSPPRAAMPPGAGPASTAAPDRAGQAGSSPARAQSPEPLFTLA
;
A
#
# COMPACT_ATOMS: atom_id res chain seq x y z
N VAL A 1 -15.01 -1.12 21.26
CA VAL A 1 -15.10 -1.75 19.92
C VAL A 1 -14.60 -3.19 20.03
N PRO A 2 -15.33 -4.21 19.53
CA PRO A 2 -14.91 -5.62 19.66
C PRO A 2 -13.65 -5.93 18.84
N LEU A 3 -12.80 -6.81 19.36
CA LEU A 3 -11.56 -7.27 18.71
C LEU A 3 -11.58 -8.77 18.34
N TRP A 4 -12.56 -9.52 18.86
CA TRP A 4 -12.81 -10.93 18.53
C TRP A 4 -14.11 -11.03 17.73
N HIS A 5 -13.99 -11.22 16.42
CA HIS A 5 -15.14 -11.30 15.51
C HIS A 5 -15.47 -12.74 15.08
N GLY A 6 -14.64 -13.72 15.46
CA GLY A 6 -14.79 -15.09 15.01
C GLY A 6 -14.81 -15.15 13.48
N HIS A 7 -15.88 -15.71 12.92
CA HIS A 7 -16.07 -15.85 11.47
C HIS A 7 -17.00 -14.78 10.87
N ALA A 8 -17.50 -13.83 11.66
CA ALA A 8 -18.44 -12.81 11.18
C ALA A 8 -17.84 -11.85 10.16
N LYS A 9 -16.51 -11.70 10.15
CA LYS A 9 -15.77 -10.88 9.19
C LYS A 9 -14.56 -11.62 8.68
N ARG A 10 -14.27 -11.47 7.38
CA ARG A 10 -13.04 -12.00 6.78
C ARG A 10 -11.87 -11.02 6.91
N LEU A 11 -12.13 -9.72 6.82
CA LEU A 11 -11.10 -8.68 6.84
C LEU A 11 -10.93 -8.10 8.25
N ALA A 12 -9.71 -7.71 8.58
CA ALA A 12 -9.43 -6.98 9.81
C ALA A 12 -10.23 -5.67 9.85
N THR A 13 -10.92 -5.44 10.95
CA THR A 13 -11.63 -4.17 11.20
C THR A 13 -10.66 -3.03 11.50
N LYS A 14 -11.14 -1.78 11.42
CA LYS A 14 -10.35 -0.59 11.82
C LYS A 14 -9.81 -0.69 13.25
N ALA A 15 -10.64 -1.18 14.20
CA ALA A 15 -10.21 -1.35 15.58
C ALA A 15 -9.14 -2.44 15.74
N GLN A 16 -9.27 -3.56 15.02
CA GLN A 16 -8.22 -4.59 15.00
C GLN A 16 -6.93 -4.07 14.37
N MET A 17 -7.01 -3.31 13.27
CA MET A 17 -5.83 -2.68 12.67
C MET A 17 -5.14 -1.69 13.61
N ASN A 18 -5.90 -0.88 14.35
CA ASN A 18 -5.34 0.01 15.36
C ASN A 18 -4.68 -0.77 16.51
N ALA A 19 -5.32 -1.85 16.97
CA ALA A 19 -4.74 -2.72 17.99
C ALA A 19 -3.45 -3.41 17.50
N LEU A 20 -3.41 -3.88 16.24
CA LEU A 20 -2.22 -4.45 15.63
C LEU A 20 -1.08 -3.42 15.56
N ARG A 21 -1.37 -2.20 15.12
CA ARG A 21 -0.40 -1.09 15.09
C ARG A 21 0.18 -0.78 16.46
N ALA A 22 -0.66 -0.70 17.49
CA ALA A 22 -0.23 -0.46 18.86
C ALA A 22 0.61 -1.61 19.43
N ARG A 23 0.27 -2.87 19.12
CA ARG A 23 1.00 -4.05 19.60
C ARG A 23 2.35 -4.23 18.92
N TYR A 24 2.43 -4.00 17.61
CA TYR A 24 3.62 -4.29 16.83
C TYR A 24 4.58 -3.10 16.68
N GLY A 25 4.07 -1.86 16.62
CA GLY A 25 4.91 -0.67 16.38
C GLY A 25 5.49 -0.55 14.95
N ALA A 26 5.66 -1.66 14.25
CA ALA A 26 6.20 -1.76 12.91
C ALA A 26 5.80 -3.10 12.26
N CYS A 27 6.22 -3.36 11.03
CA CYS A 27 6.10 -4.67 10.40
C CYS A 27 6.79 -5.75 11.26
N GLY A 28 6.07 -6.79 11.68
CA GLY A 28 6.62 -7.89 12.47
C GLY A 28 7.67 -8.75 11.77
N GLY A 29 7.87 -8.55 10.45
CA GLY A 29 8.89 -9.25 9.67
C GLY A 29 10.15 -8.45 9.38
N CYS A 30 10.04 -7.16 9.03
CA CYS A 30 11.19 -6.36 8.59
C CYS A 30 11.33 -5.00 9.28
N GLY A 31 10.43 -4.64 10.20
CA GLY A 31 10.47 -3.34 10.89
C GLY A 31 10.03 -2.13 10.05
N ALA A 32 9.48 -2.33 8.85
CA ALA A 32 8.91 -1.25 8.06
C ALA A 32 7.75 -0.52 8.78
N ASP A 33 7.51 0.73 8.40
CA ASP A 33 6.51 1.58 9.04
C ASP A 33 5.11 0.94 9.13
N MET A 34 4.44 1.12 10.27
CA MET A 34 3.15 0.48 10.57
C MET A 34 1.99 0.93 9.66
N TRP A 35 2.10 2.11 9.03
CA TRP A 35 1.03 2.70 8.22
C TRP A 35 0.96 2.07 6.83
N ILE A 36 2.06 1.49 6.35
CA ILE A 36 2.10 0.70 5.11
C ILE A 36 1.81 -0.81 5.34
N CYS A 37 1.45 -1.18 6.57
CA CYS A 37 1.19 -2.55 6.95
C CYS A 37 -0.29 -2.95 6.87
N GLN A 38 -0.50 -4.24 6.70
CA GLN A 38 -1.77 -4.94 6.60
C GLN A 38 -1.88 -5.97 7.74
N GLY A 39 -3.11 -6.27 8.15
CA GLY A 39 -3.40 -7.39 9.04
C GLY A 39 -3.33 -8.70 8.27
N HIS A 40 -2.47 -9.61 8.73
CA HIS A 40 -2.29 -10.94 8.17
C HIS A 40 -2.77 -12.00 9.16
N HIS A 41 -3.62 -12.93 8.74
CA HIS A 41 -4.07 -14.03 9.57
C HIS A 41 -3.03 -15.15 9.64
N VAL A 42 -2.58 -15.50 10.85
CA VAL A 42 -1.60 -16.58 11.08
C VAL A 42 -2.20 -17.93 10.69
N ARG A 43 -3.42 -18.24 11.14
CA ARG A 43 -4.24 -19.29 10.55
C ARG A 43 -5.14 -18.64 9.50
N PRO A 44 -4.97 -18.91 8.19
CA PRO A 44 -5.78 -18.29 7.16
C PRO A 44 -7.26 -18.60 7.31
N VAL A 45 -8.13 -17.65 6.94
CA VAL A 45 -9.59 -17.83 6.95
C VAL A 45 -10.02 -19.03 6.08
N LEU A 46 -9.36 -19.26 4.93
CA LEU A 46 -9.63 -20.44 4.09
C LEU A 46 -9.36 -21.78 4.79
N ARG A 47 -8.56 -21.79 5.86
CA ARG A 47 -8.30 -22.96 6.71
C ARG A 47 -9.08 -22.92 8.02
N GLY A 48 -10.16 -22.13 8.07
CA GLY A 48 -11.01 -21.97 9.25
C GLY A 48 -10.40 -21.12 10.35
N GLY A 49 -9.43 -20.25 10.06
CA GLY A 49 -8.93 -19.29 11.05
C GLY A 49 -9.93 -18.18 11.34
N PRO A 50 -10.14 -17.79 12.61
CA PRO A 50 -11.03 -16.69 12.96
C PRO A 50 -10.36 -15.33 12.73
N THR A 51 -11.15 -14.30 12.49
CA THR A 51 -10.70 -12.89 12.47
C THR A 51 -10.71 -12.33 13.88
N ASN A 52 -9.81 -12.86 14.71
CA ASN A 52 -9.56 -12.43 16.08
C ASN A 52 -8.17 -11.81 16.18
N ILE A 53 -8.00 -10.87 17.11
CA ILE A 53 -6.74 -10.11 17.26
C ILE A 53 -5.53 -10.97 17.66
N ASP A 54 -5.77 -12.15 18.22
CA ASP A 54 -4.76 -13.16 18.59
C ASP A 54 -4.32 -14.04 17.40
N ASN A 55 -5.17 -14.18 16.38
CA ASN A 55 -4.88 -14.90 15.12
C ASN A 55 -4.36 -13.96 14.02
N MET A 56 -3.87 -12.76 14.37
CA MET A 56 -3.40 -11.78 13.38
C MET A 56 -2.05 -11.19 13.74
N MET A 57 -1.26 -10.90 12.72
CA MET A 57 0.00 -10.16 12.79
C MET A 57 0.00 -8.95 11.84
N LEU A 58 0.87 -7.98 12.11
CA LEU A 58 1.02 -6.78 11.29
C LEU A 58 2.22 -6.94 10.34
N VAL A 59 1.99 -6.89 9.02
CA VAL A 59 3.07 -7.04 8.01
C VAL A 59 2.91 -6.05 6.86
N CYS A 60 4.03 -5.54 6.34
CA CYS A 60 4.03 -4.74 5.12
C CYS A 60 3.70 -5.61 3.89
N TRP A 61 3.33 -4.99 2.77
CA TRP A 61 3.00 -5.71 1.55
C TRP A 61 4.09 -6.71 1.12
N ALA A 62 5.37 -6.31 1.17
CA ALA A 62 6.48 -7.19 0.78
C ALA A 62 6.61 -8.44 1.68
N CYS A 63 6.47 -8.28 3.00
CA CYS A 63 6.44 -9.40 3.93
C CYS A 63 5.18 -10.26 3.75
N HIS A 64 4.05 -9.65 3.43
CA HIS A 64 2.81 -10.36 3.16
C HIS A 64 2.95 -11.25 1.90
N GLN A 65 3.61 -10.76 0.86
CA GLN A 65 3.93 -11.55 -0.34
C GLN A 65 4.89 -12.71 -0.04
N LYS A 66 5.91 -12.48 0.81
CA LYS A 66 6.84 -13.53 1.25
C LYS A 66 6.14 -14.72 1.88
N ILE A 67 5.16 -14.44 2.74
CA ILE A 67 4.35 -15.46 3.39
C ILE A 67 3.51 -16.23 2.35
N HIS A 68 2.74 -15.52 1.53
CA HIS A 68 1.80 -16.17 0.61
C HIS A 68 2.48 -16.88 -0.58
N HIS A 69 3.64 -16.41 -1.02
CA HIS A 69 4.21 -16.82 -2.31
C HIS A 69 5.66 -17.32 -2.26
N HIS A 70 6.39 -17.09 -1.18
CA HIS A 70 7.83 -17.39 -1.12
C HIS A 70 8.19 -18.36 0.01
N GLY A 71 7.20 -19.03 0.60
CA GLY A 71 7.42 -20.09 1.60
C GLY A 71 7.95 -19.59 2.94
N TRP A 72 7.87 -18.29 3.20
CA TRP A 72 8.14 -17.76 4.54
C TRP A 72 7.01 -18.19 5.47
N ARG A 73 7.34 -18.45 6.73
CA ARG A 73 6.39 -18.92 7.75
C ARG A 73 6.34 -17.94 8.90
N GLU A 74 5.16 -17.76 9.45
CA GLU A 74 4.92 -17.04 10.69
C GLU A 74 5.40 -17.92 11.86
N VAL A 75 6.20 -17.35 12.75
CA VAL A 75 6.71 -18.03 13.94
C VAL A 75 6.55 -17.14 15.17
N PRO A 76 6.25 -17.69 16.36
CA PRO A 76 6.18 -16.90 17.58
C PRO A 76 7.50 -16.17 17.86
N ASP A 77 7.43 -14.92 18.30
CA ASP A 77 8.60 -14.08 18.59
C ASP A 77 9.04 -14.11 20.08
N GLY A 78 8.35 -14.90 20.91
CA GLY A 78 8.58 -15.00 22.35
C GLY A 78 7.92 -13.91 23.20
N ARG A 79 7.31 -12.87 22.60
CA ARG A 79 6.60 -11.78 23.29
C ARG A 79 5.08 -11.85 23.15
N GLY A 80 4.57 -12.99 22.69
CA GLY A 80 3.14 -13.16 22.36
C GLY A 80 2.73 -12.49 21.05
N LEU A 81 3.70 -12.21 20.16
CA LEU A 81 3.49 -11.80 18.78
C LEU A 81 4.13 -12.81 17.82
N TYR A 82 4.06 -12.52 16.52
CA TYR A 82 4.66 -13.33 15.47
C TYR A 82 5.71 -12.53 14.69
N THR A 83 6.74 -13.22 14.22
CA THR A 83 7.65 -12.75 13.17
C THR A 83 7.61 -13.71 11.98
N ILE A 84 8.39 -13.44 10.93
CA ILE A 84 8.50 -14.35 9.78
C ILE A 84 9.89 -14.96 9.69
N ALA A 85 9.94 -16.26 9.46
CA ALA A 85 11.16 -17.02 9.20
C ALA A 85 11.25 -17.42 7.72
N PRO A 86 12.46 -17.46 7.14
CA PRO A 86 12.64 -17.95 5.78
C PRO A 86 12.29 -19.44 5.67
N PRO A 87 12.02 -19.92 4.44
CA PRO A 87 11.90 -21.36 4.21
C PRO A 87 13.24 -22.07 4.54
N GLU A 88 13.17 -23.33 4.98
CA GLU A 88 14.35 -24.17 5.28
C GLU A 88 15.31 -24.31 4.10
N ARG A 89 14.80 -24.20 2.87
CA ARG A 89 15.61 -24.08 1.66
C ARG A 89 15.21 -22.81 0.92
N ILE A 90 16.15 -21.88 0.80
CA ILE A 90 16.00 -20.74 -0.09
C ILE A 90 16.28 -21.24 -1.50
N ARG A 91 15.22 -21.44 -2.30
CA ARG A 91 15.39 -21.62 -3.74
C ARG A 91 15.62 -20.25 -4.36
N HIS A 92 16.88 -19.93 -4.65
CA HIS A 92 17.15 -18.89 -5.63
C HIS A 92 16.63 -19.41 -6.97
N GLY A 93 15.71 -18.68 -7.61
CA GLY A 93 15.46 -18.89 -9.03
C GLY A 93 16.77 -18.68 -9.81
N PRO A 94 16.89 -19.14 -11.06
CA PRO A 94 18.03 -18.74 -11.87
C PRO A 94 18.10 -17.21 -11.82
N ALA A 95 19.28 -16.66 -11.53
CA ALA A 95 19.47 -15.22 -11.54
C ALA A 95 18.98 -14.72 -12.90
N ARG A 96 17.82 -14.05 -12.94
CA ARG A 96 17.40 -13.36 -14.16
C ARG A 96 18.37 -12.21 -14.30
N ALA A 97 19.19 -12.24 -15.34
CA ALA A 97 19.86 -11.04 -15.79
C ALA A 97 18.77 -9.96 -15.94
N PRO A 98 19.01 -8.72 -15.48
CA PRO A 98 18.13 -7.61 -15.80
C PRO A 98 17.88 -7.62 -17.31
N ASP A 99 16.64 -7.37 -17.74
CA ASP A 99 16.38 -7.18 -19.16
C ASP A 99 17.36 -6.11 -19.69
N PRO A 100 17.97 -6.31 -20.86
CA PRO A 100 18.86 -5.31 -21.43
C PRO A 100 18.11 -3.97 -21.51
N PRO A 101 18.78 -2.84 -21.21
CA PRO A 101 18.13 -1.54 -21.27
C PRO A 101 17.51 -1.35 -22.66
N PRO A 102 16.33 -0.70 -22.76
CA PRO A 102 15.73 -0.40 -24.05
C PRO A 102 16.79 0.29 -24.93
N GLY A 103 17.04 -0.26 -26.13
CA GLY A 103 18.04 0.30 -27.03
C GLY A 103 17.74 1.77 -27.29
N HIS A 104 18.65 2.67 -26.89
CA HIS A 104 18.49 4.08 -27.15
C HIS A 104 18.65 4.33 -28.65
N ARG A 105 17.53 4.51 -29.36
CA ARG A 105 17.56 5.08 -30.70
C ARG A 105 17.90 6.57 -30.55
N PRO A 106 19.00 7.07 -31.12
CA PRO A 106 19.27 8.49 -31.10
C PRO A 106 18.10 9.23 -31.75
N SER A 107 17.65 10.32 -31.12
CA SER A 107 16.65 11.20 -31.74
C SER A 107 17.23 11.75 -33.05
N PRO A 108 16.43 11.86 -34.12
CA PRO A 108 16.89 12.53 -35.32
C PRO A 108 17.30 13.98 -34.99
N PRO A 109 18.32 14.54 -35.67
CA PRO A 109 18.72 15.91 -35.44
C PRO A 109 17.53 16.84 -35.69
N ARG A 110 17.29 17.78 -34.77
CA ARG A 110 16.32 18.85 -34.98
C ARG A 110 16.68 19.58 -36.27
N ALA A 111 15.74 19.65 -37.21
CA ALA A 111 15.90 20.49 -38.40
C ALA A 111 16.18 21.93 -37.97
N ALA A 112 17.24 22.52 -38.52
CA ALA A 112 17.57 23.92 -38.29
C ALA A 112 16.42 24.80 -38.78
N MET A 113 15.93 25.70 -37.91
CA MET A 113 15.01 26.75 -38.33
C MET A 113 15.76 27.74 -39.25
N PRO A 114 15.17 28.19 -40.37
CA PRO A 114 15.79 29.22 -41.19
C PRO A 114 15.84 30.56 -40.44
N PRO A 115 16.91 31.36 -40.61
CA PRO A 115 17.01 32.67 -39.99
C PRO A 115 16.09 33.67 -40.72
N GLY A 116 15.18 34.31 -40.00
CA GLY A 116 14.44 35.47 -40.51
C GLY A 116 12.96 35.53 -40.16
N ALA A 117 12.63 35.72 -38.89
CA ALA A 117 11.38 36.37 -38.48
C ALA A 117 11.63 37.03 -37.13
N GLY A 118 11.95 38.32 -37.15
CA GLY A 118 12.08 39.12 -35.93
C GLY A 118 10.73 39.29 -35.22
N PRO A 119 10.72 39.57 -33.92
CA PRO A 119 9.48 39.76 -33.18
C PRO A 119 8.85 41.12 -33.51
N ALA A 120 7.59 41.11 -33.96
CA ALA A 120 6.75 42.31 -33.94
C ALA A 120 6.31 42.57 -32.50
N SER A 121 6.84 43.63 -31.91
CA SER A 121 6.38 44.20 -30.63
C SER A 121 5.14 45.04 -30.86
N THR A 122 4.01 44.69 -30.22
CA THR A 122 2.94 45.64 -29.91
C THR A 122 2.45 45.46 -28.47
N ALA A 123 2.10 46.60 -27.88
CA ALA A 123 2.05 46.90 -26.46
C ALA A 123 0.91 46.23 -25.66
N ALA A 124 1.11 46.17 -24.34
CA ALA A 124 0.09 45.89 -23.34
C ALA A 124 -0.97 47.01 -23.26
N PRO A 125 -2.17 46.70 -22.74
CA PRO A 125 -2.57 47.43 -21.54
C PRO A 125 -3.20 46.57 -20.42
N ASP A 126 -2.81 46.96 -19.21
CA ASP A 126 -3.57 47.20 -17.98
C ASP A 126 -4.47 46.17 -17.28
N ARG A 127 -4.32 46.22 -15.95
CA ARG A 127 -4.93 45.42 -14.89
C ARG A 127 -6.39 45.77 -14.61
N ALA A 128 -7.21 44.74 -14.41
CA ALA A 128 -8.30 44.61 -13.42
C ALA A 128 -8.84 43.17 -13.60
N GLY A 129 -9.18 42.33 -12.64
CA GLY A 129 -9.55 42.44 -11.24
C GLY A 129 -10.53 41.28 -11.01
N GLN A 130 -10.63 40.82 -9.75
CA GLN A 130 -11.73 40.07 -9.14
C GLN A 130 -11.58 38.55 -8.91
N ALA A 131 -11.86 38.26 -7.65
CA ALA A 131 -11.95 37.00 -6.92
C ALA A 131 -13.13 36.11 -7.34
N GLY A 132 -13.05 34.84 -6.91
CA GLY A 132 -14.16 33.88 -6.87
C GLY A 132 -13.61 32.47 -6.65
N SER A 133 -13.47 32.03 -5.41
CA SER A 133 -14.45 31.23 -4.62
C SER A 133 -14.24 29.71 -4.76
N SER A 134 -13.84 29.09 -3.64
CA SER A 134 -13.86 27.64 -3.40
C SER A 134 -15.29 27.08 -3.46
N PRO A 135 -15.47 25.81 -3.86
CA PRO A 135 -16.62 25.04 -3.43
C PRO A 135 -16.29 24.15 -2.22
N ALA A 136 -17.26 24.12 -1.33
CA ALA A 136 -17.28 23.43 -0.06
C ALA A 136 -17.46 21.90 -0.17
N ARG A 137 -17.20 21.26 0.98
CA ARG A 137 -17.54 19.86 1.30
C ARG A 137 -19.00 19.52 0.98
N ALA A 138 -19.22 18.36 0.37
CA ALA A 138 -20.50 17.67 0.37
C ALA A 138 -20.41 16.40 1.23
N GLN A 139 -21.26 16.36 2.27
CA GLN A 139 -21.56 15.18 3.07
C GLN A 139 -22.51 14.28 2.29
N SER A 140 -22.47 12.97 2.50
CA SER A 140 -23.47 12.04 1.98
C SER A 140 -23.96 11.10 3.09
N PRO A 141 -25.27 10.79 3.14
CA PRO A 141 -25.94 10.22 4.31
C PRO A 141 -25.91 8.68 4.38
N GLU A 142 -26.11 8.18 5.61
CA GLU A 142 -26.33 6.79 6.00
C GLU A 142 -27.65 6.22 5.41
N PRO A 143 -27.74 4.91 5.15
CA PRO A 143 -29.02 4.22 5.18
C PRO A 143 -29.15 3.22 6.34
N LEU A 144 -30.38 3.21 6.84
CA LEU A 144 -30.92 2.58 8.05
C LEU A 144 -30.94 1.04 7.97
N PHE A 145 -30.64 0.42 9.11
CA PHE A 145 -30.92 -0.98 9.41
C PHE A 145 -32.43 -1.19 9.65
N THR A 146 -33.01 -2.19 8.97
CA THR A 146 -34.31 -2.79 9.35
C THR A 146 -34.06 -4.23 9.80
N LEU A 147 -34.59 -4.55 10.97
CA LEU A 147 -34.63 -5.86 11.60
C LEU A 147 -35.59 -6.82 10.87
N ALA A 148 -35.19 -8.07 10.72
CA ALA A 148 -36.02 -9.28 10.79
C ALA A 148 -35.13 -10.49 11.08
#